data_AF-A0A949N1F7-F1
#
_entry.id   AF-A0A949N1F7-F1
#
_cell.length_a   1.000
_cell.length_b   1.000
_cell.length_c   1.000
_cell.angle_alpha   90.00
_cell.angle_beta   90.00
_cell.angle_gamma   90.00
#
_symmetry.space_group_name_H-M   'P 1'
#
loop_
_entity.id
_entity.type
_entity.pdbx_description
1 polymer ?
#
loop_
_entity_poly.entity_id
_entity_poly.type
_entity_poly.pdbx_seq_one_letter_code
_entity_poly.pdbx_strand_id
1 'polypeptide(L)'
;MMKEFASDIYACARCGDCRDSVKLESAHKGIYHVCPVREQLGFDSYTARGKLMVLREVLEGKDLDEDIADLFYTCLECGSCKEVCISQLGEGIDVPSIVESFRAILAERGFVRKEHNPIIASIKNYDNPWQMPRYRKAEWTRHLGEELPSGGDILFFAGCSSSLLNPNLALSVVRVFQKLEIPVAYLGKREICCGSLLKRIGALQEFEKIKKKNMELFAESGAKTIITTCAGCYRTLKIDYGINVQHITEYLDEYRKEHGLTLLPFTEKVTYHDPCHLGRHCGVYMEPRNLIRAIPDIDFKEMERHKEFSWCCGSGAGIKTYGPALAVTIARGRLDEAHGRLIISTCPYCEGNLQDAGAEVIDIIELYADLLEGGEPLVDSSGSIDQFMEYLTAHTDIFSEIKKGGILLYEIDGQFFTVEQTSKGTEIKKGEHDKPDLLITLTQQGVSQLMSCDTKEEYLRTYKYLYKETDHLDFVVKTNMFTMARRGYVVWAKKAGLLSL
;
A
#
# COMPACT_ATOMS: atom_id res chain seq x y z
N MET A 1 32.42 -3.44 3.49
CA MET A 1 31.22 -2.60 3.42
C MET A 1 31.53 -1.14 3.11
N MET A 2 31.74 -0.20 4.05
CA MET A 2 31.91 1.23 3.66
C MET A 2 33.14 1.56 2.81
N LYS A 3 34.23 0.78 2.92
CA LYS A 3 35.42 0.95 2.06
C LYS A 3 35.15 0.63 0.58
N GLU A 4 34.15 -0.20 0.27
CA GLU A 4 33.77 -0.53 -1.11
C GLU A 4 33.17 0.69 -1.82
N PHE A 5 32.44 1.52 -1.08
CA PHE A 5 31.83 2.75 -1.60
C PHE A 5 32.72 3.98 -1.49
N ALA A 6 33.97 3.84 -1.01
CA ALA A 6 34.85 4.99 -0.79
C ALA A 6 35.05 5.77 -2.09
N SER A 7 35.33 5.11 -3.21
CA SER A 7 35.48 5.76 -4.52
C SER A 7 34.26 6.60 -4.89
N ASP A 8 33.05 6.06 -4.72
CA ASP A 8 31.80 6.75 -5.04
C ASP A 8 31.53 7.93 -4.11
N ILE A 9 31.83 7.77 -2.83
CA ILE A 9 31.71 8.84 -1.83
C ILE A 9 32.67 9.99 -2.16
N TYR A 10 33.91 9.68 -2.54
CA TYR A 10 34.91 10.68 -2.96
C TYR A 10 34.65 11.26 -4.36
N ALA A 11 33.90 10.56 -5.23
CA ALA A 11 33.52 11.04 -6.56
C ALA A 11 32.52 12.21 -6.55
N CYS A 12 31.80 12.44 -5.45
CA CYS A 12 30.87 13.57 -5.35
C CYS A 12 31.59 14.92 -5.52
N ALA A 13 31.24 15.66 -6.58
CA ALA A 13 31.76 16.99 -6.85
C ALA A 13 31.08 18.11 -6.04
N ARG A 14 30.08 17.76 -5.20
CA ARG A 14 29.32 18.69 -4.34
C ARG A 14 28.57 19.80 -5.11
N CYS A 15 28.31 19.60 -6.41
CA CYS A 15 27.65 20.57 -7.30
C CYS A 15 26.26 21.02 -6.83
N GLY A 16 25.50 20.11 -6.19
CA GLY A 16 24.14 20.40 -5.73
C GLY A 16 23.01 19.97 -6.68
N ASP A 17 23.29 19.23 -7.76
CA ASP A 17 22.24 18.74 -8.66
C ASP A 17 21.20 17.87 -7.92
N CYS A 18 21.65 17.12 -6.92
CA CYS A 18 20.78 16.34 -6.02
C CYS A 18 19.88 17.19 -5.09
N ARG A 19 20.02 18.52 -5.13
CA ARG A 19 19.18 19.49 -4.43
C ARG A 19 18.22 20.13 -5.44
N ASP A 20 18.79 20.83 -6.42
CA ASP A 20 18.05 21.54 -7.47
C ASP A 20 18.60 21.11 -8.83
N SER A 21 17.81 20.44 -9.66
CA SER A 21 18.24 20.00 -11.00
C SER A 21 18.06 21.13 -12.02
N VAL A 22 18.98 22.11 -11.99
CA VAL A 22 18.93 23.33 -12.83
C VAL A 22 19.59 23.18 -14.21
N LYS A 23 19.89 21.96 -14.67
CA LYS A 23 20.62 21.75 -15.94
C LYS A 23 19.74 21.88 -17.18
N LEU A 24 20.35 22.30 -18.29
CA LEU A 24 19.72 22.53 -19.62
C LEU A 24 18.93 21.31 -20.14
N GLU A 25 19.36 20.09 -19.83
CA GLU A 25 18.68 18.84 -20.16
C GLU A 25 17.38 18.63 -19.36
N SER A 26 17.26 19.26 -18.19
CA SER A 26 16.05 19.29 -17.33
C SER A 26 15.31 20.62 -17.42
N ALA A 27 15.93 21.66 -17.97
CA ALA A 27 15.41 23.03 -18.01
C ALA A 27 14.11 23.16 -18.84
N HIS A 28 13.91 22.27 -19.80
CA HIS A 28 12.65 22.17 -20.56
C HIS A 28 11.57 21.35 -19.85
N LYS A 29 11.90 20.68 -18.74
CA LYS A 29 10.99 19.82 -17.96
C LYS A 29 10.55 20.44 -16.63
N GLY A 30 11.15 21.55 -16.20
CA GLY A 30 10.77 22.24 -14.95
C GLY A 30 11.05 21.44 -13.66
N ILE A 31 11.97 20.47 -13.69
CA ILE A 31 12.21 19.59 -12.53
C ILE A 31 13.07 20.33 -11.49
N TYR A 32 12.38 21.03 -10.58
CA TYR A 32 12.97 21.62 -9.39
C TYR A 32 12.75 20.72 -8.19
N HIS A 33 13.66 20.79 -7.22
CA HIS A 33 13.63 20.02 -5.97
C HIS A 33 13.74 18.52 -6.21
N VAL A 34 14.90 17.93 -5.89
CA VAL A 34 15.18 16.50 -6.17
C VAL A 34 14.95 15.61 -4.95
N CYS A 35 15.23 16.12 -3.75
CA CYS A 35 15.14 15.34 -2.52
C CYS A 35 13.88 15.74 -1.73
N PRO A 36 12.86 14.86 -1.63
CA PRO A 36 11.64 15.18 -0.90
C PRO A 36 11.87 15.48 0.58
N VAL A 37 12.81 14.77 1.19
CA VAL A 37 13.16 14.97 2.60
C VAL A 37 13.75 16.35 2.84
N ARG A 38 14.69 16.79 1.97
CA ARG A 38 15.25 18.14 2.07
C ARG A 38 14.17 19.18 1.87
N GLU A 39 13.22 18.95 0.96
CA GLU A 39 12.18 19.93 0.70
C GLU A 39 11.26 20.15 1.91
N GLN A 40 10.98 19.09 2.67
CA GLN A 40 10.18 19.21 3.89
C GLN A 40 10.97 19.70 5.10
N LEU A 41 12.25 19.33 5.23
CA LEU A 41 13.05 19.62 6.41
C LEU A 41 14.01 20.81 6.26
N GLY A 42 14.17 21.35 5.05
CA GLY A 42 14.92 22.57 4.75
C GLY A 42 16.45 22.48 4.75
N PHE A 43 17.03 21.49 5.43
CA PHE A 43 18.50 21.37 5.56
C PHE A 43 19.15 20.61 4.40
N ASP A 44 20.30 21.13 3.95
CA ASP A 44 21.06 20.56 2.84
C ASP A 44 21.70 19.20 3.16
N SER A 45 21.91 18.91 4.45
CA SER A 45 22.42 17.63 4.94
C SER A 45 21.58 16.45 4.43
N TYR A 46 20.26 16.62 4.27
CA TYR A 46 19.36 15.59 3.77
C TYR A 46 19.52 15.26 2.28
N THR A 47 20.18 16.11 1.49
CA THR A 47 20.47 15.82 0.08
C THR A 47 21.54 14.73 -0.06
N ALA A 48 21.73 14.19 -1.27
CA ALA A 48 22.83 13.26 -1.50
C ALA A 48 24.19 13.88 -1.20
N ARG A 49 24.46 15.12 -1.65
CA ARG A 49 25.76 15.75 -1.38
C ARG A 49 26.02 15.92 0.12
N GLY A 50 25.00 16.30 0.88
CA GLY A 50 25.11 16.47 2.33
C GLY A 50 25.45 15.15 3.01
N LYS A 51 24.72 14.08 2.69
CA LYS A 51 25.01 12.73 3.17
C LYS A 51 26.40 12.25 2.79
N LEU A 52 26.81 12.42 1.54
CA LEU A 52 28.14 12.01 1.07
C LEU A 52 29.26 12.80 1.75
N MET A 53 29.04 14.08 2.09
CA MET A 53 30.00 14.85 2.90
C MET A 53 30.12 14.28 4.32
N VAL A 54 29.00 13.97 4.98
CA VAL A 54 29.01 13.33 6.30
C VAL A 54 29.73 11.98 6.24
N LEU A 55 29.49 11.17 5.21
CA LEU A 55 30.18 9.89 5.04
C LEU A 55 31.69 10.03 4.83
N ARG A 56 32.17 11.10 4.18
CA ARG A 56 33.61 11.36 4.07
C ARG A 56 34.23 11.57 5.43
N GLU A 57 33.64 12.41 6.27
CA GLU A 57 34.14 12.66 7.63
C GLU A 57 34.15 11.36 8.45
N VAL A 58 33.11 10.52 8.33
CA VAL A 58 33.06 9.21 8.99
C VAL A 58 34.17 8.28 8.48
N LEU A 59 34.48 8.29 7.17
CA LEU A 59 35.60 7.53 6.61
C LEU A 59 36.97 8.07 7.08
N GLU A 60 37.06 9.36 7.38
CA GLU A 60 38.25 10.04 7.89
C GLU A 60 38.39 9.95 9.42
N GLY A 61 37.48 9.25 10.10
CA GLY A 61 37.57 8.92 11.52
C GLY A 61 36.64 9.69 12.43
N LYS A 62 35.66 10.44 11.90
CA LYS A 62 34.59 11.03 12.71
C LYS A 62 33.74 9.93 13.36
N ASP A 63 33.52 10.07 14.67
CA ASP A 63 32.67 9.16 15.44
C ASP A 63 31.21 9.22 14.99
N LEU A 64 30.51 8.10 15.17
CA LEU A 64 29.07 8.00 14.93
C LEU A 64 28.29 8.53 16.14
N ASP A 65 27.24 9.28 15.88
CA ASP A 65 26.32 9.80 16.88
C ASP A 65 24.86 9.65 16.40
N GLU A 66 23.93 10.05 17.26
CA GLU A 66 22.49 9.97 16.97
C GLU A 66 22.08 10.87 15.80
N ASP A 67 22.69 12.05 15.64
CA ASP A 67 22.35 13.01 14.59
C ASP A 67 22.75 12.48 13.20
N ILE A 68 23.94 11.88 13.10
CA ILE A 68 24.37 11.16 11.90
C ILE A 68 23.37 10.06 11.61
N ALA A 69 23.04 9.23 12.61
CA ALA A 69 22.16 8.12 12.35
C ALA A 69 20.74 8.56 11.94
N ASP A 70 20.15 9.57 12.58
CA ASP A 70 18.90 10.22 12.20
C ASP A 70 18.92 10.68 10.74
N LEU A 71 20.01 11.35 10.32
CA LEU A 71 20.17 11.83 8.96
C LEU A 71 20.06 10.70 7.91
N PHE A 72 20.68 9.55 8.19
CA PHE A 72 20.63 8.40 7.28
C PHE A 72 19.31 7.65 7.37
N TYR A 73 18.72 7.49 8.55
CA TYR A 73 17.39 6.88 8.70
C TYR A 73 16.25 7.74 8.14
N THR A 74 16.45 9.04 7.93
CA THR A 74 15.50 9.90 7.22
C THR A 74 15.57 9.76 5.68
N CYS A 75 16.56 9.05 5.13
CA CYS A 75 16.63 8.82 3.69
C CYS A 75 15.48 7.92 3.17
N LEU A 76 14.89 8.27 2.03
CA LEU A 76 13.88 7.44 1.37
C LEU A 76 14.46 6.33 0.49
N GLU A 77 15.77 6.36 0.23
CA GLU A 77 16.47 5.47 -0.72
C GLU A 77 15.83 5.43 -2.13
N CYS A 78 15.06 6.47 -2.47
CA CYS A 78 14.24 6.48 -3.67
C CYS A 78 15.05 6.52 -4.98
N GLY A 79 16.30 7.00 -4.94
CA GLY A 79 17.18 7.08 -6.11
C GLY A 79 17.09 8.38 -6.90
N SER A 80 16.23 9.34 -6.56
CA SER A 80 16.10 10.59 -7.33
C SER A 80 17.41 11.34 -7.52
N CYS A 81 18.27 11.31 -6.50
CA CYS A 81 19.57 11.95 -6.53
C CYS A 81 20.57 11.25 -7.45
N LYS A 82 20.41 9.94 -7.73
CA LYS A 82 21.23 9.19 -8.67
C LYS A 82 20.91 9.63 -10.10
N GLU A 83 19.63 9.67 -10.45
CA GLU A 83 19.15 10.02 -11.80
C GLU A 83 19.60 11.40 -12.28
N VAL A 84 19.69 12.39 -11.38
CA VAL A 84 20.11 13.75 -11.75
C VAL A 84 21.63 13.96 -11.62
N CYS A 85 22.37 12.98 -11.12
CA CYS A 85 23.79 13.13 -10.81
C CYS A 85 24.64 12.91 -12.06
N ILE A 86 25.39 13.93 -12.46
CA ILE A 86 26.32 13.82 -13.60
C ILE A 86 27.69 13.23 -13.26
N SER A 87 27.95 12.94 -11.97
CA SER A 87 29.16 12.24 -11.58
C SER A 87 29.16 10.83 -12.17
N GLN A 88 30.32 10.18 -12.22
CA GLN A 88 30.49 8.84 -12.79
C GLN A 88 30.04 8.75 -14.26
N LEU A 89 30.54 9.67 -15.11
CA LEU A 89 30.25 9.68 -16.56
C LEU A 89 28.74 9.73 -16.89
N GLY A 90 27.91 10.26 -15.98
CA GLY A 90 26.46 10.35 -16.16
C GLY A 90 25.66 9.15 -15.60
N GLU A 91 26.30 8.11 -15.06
CA GLU A 91 25.59 7.00 -14.39
C GLU A 91 25.07 7.37 -12.99
N GLY A 92 25.59 8.47 -12.44
CA GLY A 92 25.24 8.96 -11.11
C GLY A 92 25.84 8.13 -9.97
N ILE A 93 25.95 8.74 -8.80
CA ILE A 93 26.41 8.04 -7.60
C ILE A 93 25.25 7.23 -7.03
N ASP A 94 25.46 5.93 -6.77
CA ASP A 94 24.44 5.04 -6.20
C ASP A 94 24.24 5.26 -4.69
N VAL A 95 23.75 6.45 -4.35
CA VAL A 95 23.45 6.88 -2.98
C VAL A 95 22.50 5.91 -2.26
N PRO A 96 21.44 5.35 -2.88
CA PRO A 96 20.62 4.33 -2.23
C PRO A 96 21.44 3.15 -1.67
N SER A 97 22.31 2.53 -2.47
CA SER A 97 23.14 1.39 -2.03
C SER A 97 24.16 1.78 -0.96
N ILE A 98 24.71 3.00 -1.05
CA ILE A 98 25.61 3.55 -0.03
C ILE A 98 24.87 3.73 1.30
N VAL A 99 23.67 4.32 1.27
CA VAL A 99 22.85 4.57 2.46
C VAL A 99 22.41 3.25 3.09
N GLU A 100 21.96 2.29 2.29
CA GLU A 100 21.57 0.96 2.75
C GLU A 100 22.73 0.26 3.48
N SER A 101 23.92 0.28 2.89
CA SER A 101 25.13 -0.29 3.48
C SER A 101 25.56 0.45 4.75
N PHE A 102 25.41 1.77 4.78
CA PHE A 102 25.72 2.55 5.98
C PHE A 102 24.72 2.31 7.11
N ARG A 103 23.42 2.16 6.80
CA ARG A 103 22.40 1.79 7.79
C ARG A 103 22.65 0.42 8.42
N ALA A 104 23.20 -0.54 7.68
CA ALA A 104 23.64 -1.81 8.26
C ALA A 104 24.75 -1.61 9.31
N ILE A 105 25.73 -0.74 9.03
CA ILE A 105 26.77 -0.39 10.01
C ILE A 105 26.18 0.34 11.22
N LEU A 106 25.24 1.27 11.01
CA LEU A 106 24.54 1.94 12.09
C LEU A 106 23.80 0.93 12.98
N ALA A 107 23.09 -0.01 12.39
CA ALA A 107 22.39 -1.07 13.12
C ALA A 107 23.36 -1.95 13.94
N GLU A 108 24.49 -2.38 13.35
CA GLU A 108 25.53 -3.15 14.05
C GLU A 108 26.15 -2.38 15.22
N ARG A 109 26.24 -1.05 15.10
CA ARG A 109 26.77 -0.13 16.13
C ARG A 109 25.73 0.27 17.18
N GLY A 110 24.50 -0.22 17.08
CA GLY A 110 23.43 0.06 18.04
C GLY A 110 22.61 1.32 17.78
N PHE A 111 22.78 1.96 16.62
CA PHE A 111 22.05 3.18 16.22
C PHE A 111 20.75 2.91 15.44
N VAL A 112 20.23 1.67 15.47
CA VAL A 112 18.93 1.36 14.86
C VAL A 112 17.82 2.16 15.55
N ARG A 113 16.91 2.75 14.76
CA ARG A 113 15.80 3.53 15.31
C ARG A 113 14.86 2.61 16.10
N LYS A 114 14.53 3.00 17.34
CA LYS A 114 13.66 2.22 18.25
C LYS A 114 12.28 1.94 17.66
N GLU A 115 11.80 2.86 16.81
CA GLU A 115 10.55 2.79 16.07
C GLU A 115 10.49 1.57 15.15
N HIS A 116 11.63 1.04 14.71
CA HIS A 116 11.70 -0.17 13.87
C HIS A 116 11.61 -1.48 14.66
N ASN A 117 11.84 -1.47 15.98
CA ASN A 117 11.86 -2.69 16.79
C ASN A 117 10.55 -3.52 16.69
N PRO A 118 9.34 -2.92 16.71
CA PRO A 118 8.10 -3.68 16.53
C PRO A 118 8.03 -4.40 15.20
N ILE A 119 8.49 -3.79 14.11
CA ILE A 119 8.49 -4.41 12.77
C ILE A 119 9.49 -5.55 12.70
N ILE A 120 10.70 -5.37 13.24
CA ILE A 120 11.71 -6.43 13.31
C ILE A 120 11.17 -7.62 14.11
N ALA A 121 10.61 -7.37 15.30
CA ALA A 121 10.02 -8.39 16.13
C ALA A 121 8.83 -9.08 15.43
N SER A 122 8.00 -8.32 14.73
CA SER A 122 6.87 -8.85 13.98
C SER A 122 7.33 -9.82 12.89
N ILE A 123 8.32 -9.45 12.09
CA ILE A 123 8.82 -10.33 11.02
C ILE A 123 9.47 -11.59 11.61
N LYS A 124 10.18 -11.48 12.74
CA LYS A 124 10.74 -12.66 13.44
C LYS A 124 9.67 -13.65 13.90
N ASN A 125 8.59 -13.15 14.51
CA ASN A 125 7.60 -13.99 15.18
C ASN A 125 6.49 -14.45 14.24
N TYR A 126 6.04 -13.55 13.37
CA TYR A 126 4.88 -13.74 12.51
C TYR A 126 5.21 -13.85 11.02
N ASP A 127 6.49 -13.76 10.64
CA ASP A 127 6.95 -13.78 9.24
C ASP A 127 6.30 -12.66 8.37
N ASN A 128 5.75 -11.61 8.98
CA ASN A 128 5.20 -10.41 8.34
C ASN A 128 5.38 -9.16 9.23
N PRO A 129 5.33 -7.93 8.69
CA PRO A 129 5.61 -6.71 9.45
C PRO A 129 4.42 -6.17 10.28
N TRP A 130 3.21 -6.74 10.18
CA TRP A 130 1.97 -6.14 10.69
C TRP A 130 1.44 -6.78 11.98
N GLN A 131 2.25 -7.57 12.67
CA GLN A 131 1.92 -8.29 13.91
C GLN A 131 0.69 -9.21 13.77
N MET A 132 0.39 -9.63 12.53
CA MET A 132 -0.75 -10.48 12.24
C MET A 132 -0.35 -11.96 12.21
N PRO A 133 -1.19 -12.88 12.69
CA PRO A 133 -0.92 -14.31 12.57
C PRO A 133 -0.70 -14.77 11.12
N ARG A 134 0.22 -15.72 10.89
CA ARG A 134 0.60 -16.20 9.54
C ARG A 134 -0.57 -16.70 8.69
N TYR A 135 -1.56 -17.32 9.33
CA TYR A 135 -2.74 -17.85 8.64
C TYR A 135 -3.55 -16.75 7.96
N ARG A 136 -3.49 -15.49 8.46
CA ARG A 136 -4.21 -14.35 7.89
C ARG A 136 -3.87 -14.09 6.42
N LYS A 137 -2.62 -14.42 6.02
CA LYS A 137 -2.19 -14.29 4.63
C LYS A 137 -2.94 -15.20 3.65
N ALA A 138 -3.62 -16.24 4.13
CA ALA A 138 -4.42 -17.12 3.28
C ALA A 138 -5.93 -16.82 3.35
N GLU A 139 -6.37 -15.86 4.17
CA GLU A 139 -7.81 -15.68 4.38
C GLU A 139 -8.53 -15.15 3.17
N TRP A 140 -7.87 -14.28 2.39
CA TRP A 140 -8.43 -13.71 1.17
C TRP A 140 -8.75 -14.77 0.12
N THR A 141 -8.06 -15.92 0.11
CA THR A 141 -8.32 -16.98 -0.88
C THR A 141 -9.67 -17.66 -0.69
N ARG A 142 -10.34 -17.49 0.47
CA ARG A 142 -11.69 -18.04 0.71
C ARG A 142 -12.72 -17.49 -0.26
N HIS A 143 -12.46 -16.32 -0.86
CA HIS A 143 -13.38 -15.67 -1.81
C HIS A 143 -13.15 -16.07 -3.27
N LEU A 144 -12.24 -17.02 -3.56
CA LEU A 144 -11.92 -17.46 -4.91
C LEU A 144 -12.81 -18.61 -5.41
N GLY A 145 -13.61 -19.24 -4.55
CA GLY A 145 -14.42 -20.41 -4.88
C GLY A 145 -13.62 -21.71 -5.07
N GLU A 146 -12.31 -21.63 -5.27
CA GLU A 146 -11.38 -22.76 -5.43
C GLU A 146 -10.07 -22.56 -4.66
N GLU A 147 -9.44 -23.67 -4.25
CA GLU A 147 -8.13 -23.63 -3.61
C GLU A 147 -7.02 -23.50 -4.68
N LEU A 148 -6.16 -22.51 -4.51
CA LEU A 148 -4.97 -22.36 -5.35
C LEU A 148 -3.93 -23.42 -5.02
N PRO A 149 -3.27 -24.01 -6.02
CA PRO A 149 -2.21 -24.98 -5.78
C PRO A 149 -1.02 -24.29 -5.08
N SER A 150 -0.34 -25.04 -4.21
CA SER A 150 0.82 -24.52 -3.47
C SER A 150 2.13 -24.49 -4.27
N GLY A 151 2.09 -24.95 -5.53
CA GLY A 151 3.19 -24.99 -6.48
C GLY A 151 2.69 -25.10 -7.92
N GLY A 152 3.46 -24.60 -8.87
CA GLY A 152 3.10 -24.48 -10.28
C GLY A 152 4.12 -23.64 -11.04
N ASP A 153 4.05 -23.63 -12.38
CA ASP A 153 5.02 -22.91 -13.22
C ASP A 153 5.05 -21.40 -12.94
N ILE A 154 3.88 -20.82 -12.62
CA ILE A 154 3.72 -19.44 -12.19
C ILE A 154 3.31 -19.41 -10.73
N LEU A 155 4.08 -18.70 -9.91
CA LEU A 155 3.77 -18.45 -8.50
C LEU A 155 3.46 -16.98 -8.28
N PHE A 156 2.27 -16.68 -7.78
CA PHE A 156 1.95 -15.35 -7.30
C PHE A 156 2.50 -15.16 -5.89
N PHE A 157 3.46 -14.24 -5.75
CA PHE A 157 3.95 -13.72 -4.48
C PHE A 157 3.16 -12.47 -4.10
N ALA A 158 2.08 -12.67 -3.34
CA ALA A 158 1.15 -11.62 -2.92
C ALA A 158 1.79 -10.64 -1.93
N GLY A 159 2.75 -11.11 -1.13
CA GLY A 159 3.44 -10.30 -0.14
C GLY A 159 2.55 -9.91 1.04
N CYS A 160 3.02 -8.96 1.84
CA CYS A 160 2.35 -8.61 3.10
C CYS A 160 1.26 -7.56 2.93
N SER A 161 1.48 -6.53 2.12
CA SER A 161 0.51 -5.43 1.98
C SER A 161 -0.75 -5.90 1.26
N SER A 162 -0.64 -6.58 0.13
CA SER A 162 -1.81 -7.12 -0.58
C SER A 162 -2.52 -8.19 0.25
N SER A 163 -1.80 -9.15 0.84
CA SER A 163 -2.48 -10.23 1.59
C SER A 163 -3.16 -9.79 2.89
N LEU A 164 -2.71 -8.72 3.54
CA LEU A 164 -3.15 -8.35 4.91
C LEU A 164 -3.81 -6.98 5.01
N LEU A 165 -3.44 -6.02 4.16
CA LEU A 165 -3.94 -4.63 4.24
C LEU A 165 -4.90 -4.30 3.09
N ASN A 166 -4.63 -4.79 1.87
CA ASN A 166 -5.55 -4.71 0.75
C ASN A 166 -5.80 -6.09 0.10
N PRO A 167 -6.59 -6.98 0.74
CA PRO A 167 -6.96 -8.29 0.18
C PRO A 167 -7.59 -8.24 -1.22
N ASN A 168 -8.29 -7.16 -1.56
CA ASN A 168 -8.93 -6.99 -2.88
C ASN A 168 -7.90 -6.96 -4.01
N LEU A 169 -6.73 -6.36 -3.76
CA LEU A 169 -5.62 -6.39 -4.70
C LEU A 169 -5.13 -7.81 -4.99
N ALA A 170 -4.98 -8.64 -3.96
CA ALA A 170 -4.56 -10.03 -4.12
C ALA A 170 -5.62 -10.86 -4.87
N LEU A 171 -6.90 -10.64 -4.57
CA LEU A 171 -8.03 -11.25 -5.27
C LEU A 171 -8.07 -10.85 -6.75
N SER A 172 -7.85 -9.57 -7.06
CA SER A 172 -7.89 -9.04 -8.42
C SER A 172 -6.84 -9.70 -9.31
N VAL A 173 -5.62 -9.93 -8.80
CA VAL A 173 -4.59 -10.68 -9.52
C VAL A 173 -5.10 -12.07 -9.91
N VAL A 174 -5.62 -12.84 -8.96
CA VAL A 174 -6.06 -14.21 -9.23
C VAL A 174 -7.24 -14.24 -10.17
N ARG A 175 -8.19 -13.31 -10.04
CA ARG A 175 -9.35 -13.21 -10.94
C ARG A 175 -8.94 -12.88 -12.36
N VAL A 176 -7.97 -11.98 -12.55
CA VAL A 176 -7.39 -11.70 -13.88
C VAL A 176 -6.79 -12.99 -14.45
N PHE A 177 -6.01 -13.74 -13.67
CA PHE A 177 -5.39 -14.98 -14.13
C PHE A 177 -6.42 -16.05 -14.47
N GLN A 178 -7.45 -16.23 -13.63
CA GLN A 178 -8.56 -17.15 -13.89
C GLN A 178 -9.32 -16.78 -15.17
N LYS A 179 -9.65 -15.51 -15.38
CA LYS A 179 -10.31 -15.02 -16.59
C LYS A 179 -9.48 -15.27 -17.85
N LEU A 180 -8.16 -15.14 -17.73
CA LEU A 180 -7.21 -15.40 -18.82
C LEU A 180 -6.85 -16.89 -18.97
N GLU A 181 -7.47 -17.76 -18.16
CA GLU A 181 -7.21 -19.20 -18.10
C GLU A 181 -5.72 -19.55 -17.83
N ILE A 182 -5.04 -18.70 -17.06
CA ILE A 182 -3.63 -18.85 -16.70
C ILE A 182 -3.53 -19.52 -15.32
N PRO A 183 -3.01 -20.75 -15.22
CA PRO A 183 -2.85 -21.42 -13.94
C PRO A 183 -1.84 -20.69 -13.06
N VAL A 184 -2.26 -20.31 -11.85
CA VAL A 184 -1.42 -19.61 -10.88
C VAL A 184 -1.40 -20.34 -9.55
N ALA A 185 -0.20 -20.49 -8.98
CA ALA A 185 0.00 -21.03 -7.65
C ALA A 185 0.12 -19.93 -6.61
N TYR A 186 -0.20 -20.26 -5.35
CA TYR A 186 -0.01 -19.38 -4.20
C TYR A 186 0.48 -20.17 -2.99
N LEU A 187 1.49 -19.64 -2.29
CA LEU A 187 2.07 -20.30 -1.11
C LEU A 187 1.11 -20.35 0.10
N GLY A 188 0.01 -19.59 0.08
CA GLY A 188 -0.99 -19.59 1.14
C GLY A 188 -0.39 -19.14 2.48
N LYS A 189 -0.75 -19.85 3.55
CA LYS A 189 -0.26 -19.59 4.91
C LYS A 189 1.26 -19.78 5.08
N ARG A 190 1.94 -20.40 4.10
CA ARG A 190 3.39 -20.57 4.09
C ARG A 190 4.11 -19.34 3.55
N GLU A 191 3.41 -18.45 2.83
CA GLU A 191 4.05 -17.25 2.27
C GLU A 191 4.55 -16.34 3.40
N ILE A 192 5.82 -15.94 3.35
CA ILE A 192 6.42 -15.02 4.34
C ILE A 192 6.73 -13.66 3.70
N CYS A 193 7.21 -12.70 4.50
CA CYS A 193 7.62 -11.38 4.02
C CYS A 193 8.80 -11.49 3.04
N CYS A 194 8.89 -10.60 2.05
CA CYS A 194 10.07 -10.46 1.20
C CYS A 194 11.32 -9.96 1.95
N GLY A 195 11.15 -9.38 3.15
CA GLY A 195 12.25 -8.83 3.94
C GLY A 195 12.72 -7.44 3.50
N SER A 196 12.04 -6.79 2.54
CA SER A 196 12.44 -5.47 2.01
C SER A 196 12.72 -4.43 3.11
N LEU A 197 11.82 -4.30 4.10
CA LEU A 197 12.00 -3.38 5.23
C LEU A 197 13.26 -3.71 6.05
N LEU A 198 13.50 -4.99 6.36
CA LEU A 198 14.68 -5.41 7.14
C LEU A 198 15.98 -5.00 6.46
N LYS A 199 16.05 -5.19 5.13
CA LYS A 199 17.21 -4.80 4.34
C LYS A 199 17.45 -3.28 4.42
N ARG A 200 16.41 -2.47 4.19
CA ARG A 200 16.54 -1.00 4.14
C ARG A 200 16.80 -0.35 5.50
N ILE A 201 16.37 -0.96 6.61
CA ILE A 201 16.65 -0.44 7.96
C ILE A 201 17.98 -0.95 8.55
N GLY A 202 18.72 -1.78 7.82
CA GLY A 202 20.01 -2.33 8.25
C GLY A 202 19.95 -3.61 9.09
N ALA A 203 18.77 -4.23 9.25
CA ALA A 203 18.59 -5.49 9.97
C ALA A 203 18.99 -6.71 9.11
N LEU A 204 20.27 -6.75 8.71
CA LEU A 204 20.78 -7.71 7.72
C LEU A 204 20.71 -9.17 8.17
N GLN A 205 20.93 -9.45 9.44
CA GLN A 205 20.88 -10.83 9.96
C GLN A 205 19.48 -11.43 9.80
N GLU A 206 18.44 -10.64 10.09
CA GLU A 206 17.05 -11.04 9.89
C GLU A 206 16.69 -11.12 8.42
N PHE A 207 17.18 -10.19 7.60
CA PHE A 207 16.98 -10.21 6.16
C PHE A 207 17.50 -11.51 5.54
N GLU A 208 18.73 -11.92 5.84
CA GLU A 208 19.33 -13.15 5.29
C GLU A 208 18.57 -14.41 5.72
N LYS A 209 18.03 -14.44 6.95
CA LYS A 209 17.18 -15.55 7.42
C LYS A 209 15.88 -15.64 6.61
N ILE A 210 15.23 -14.50 6.35
CA ILE A 210 14.01 -14.44 5.54
C ILE A 210 14.29 -14.80 4.09
N LYS A 211 15.38 -14.27 3.51
CA LYS A 211 15.83 -14.60 2.16
C LYS A 211 16.03 -16.11 2.00
N LYS A 212 16.77 -16.75 2.91
CA LYS A 212 16.99 -18.19 2.87
C LYS A 212 15.68 -18.99 2.86
N LYS A 213 14.75 -18.68 3.78
CA LYS A 213 13.43 -19.35 3.85
C LYS A 213 12.61 -19.16 2.57
N ASN A 214 12.58 -17.96 2.02
CA ASN A 214 11.86 -17.69 0.77
C ASN A 214 12.46 -18.48 -0.40
N MET A 215 13.79 -18.54 -0.51
CA MET A 215 14.45 -19.35 -1.55
C MET A 215 14.09 -20.83 -1.46
N GLU A 216 13.98 -21.38 -0.25
CA GLU A 216 13.52 -22.75 -0.01
C GLU A 216 12.06 -22.92 -0.47
N LEU A 217 11.16 -22.02 -0.07
CA LEU A 217 9.74 -22.04 -0.48
C LEU A 217 9.55 -21.92 -2.00
N PHE A 218 10.33 -21.07 -2.66
CA PHE A 218 10.29 -20.91 -4.11
C PHE A 218 10.77 -22.19 -4.82
N ALA A 219 11.85 -22.81 -4.35
CA ALA A 219 12.31 -24.08 -4.88
C ALA A 219 11.27 -25.21 -4.70
N GLU A 220 10.66 -25.30 -3.51
CA GLU A 220 9.59 -26.28 -3.23
C GLU A 220 8.35 -26.09 -4.11
N SER A 221 8.03 -24.85 -4.48
CA SER A 221 6.87 -24.55 -5.32
C SER A 221 7.04 -24.99 -6.78
N GLY A 222 8.28 -25.22 -7.24
CA GLY A 222 8.58 -25.56 -8.63
C GLY A 222 8.42 -24.38 -9.61
N ALA A 223 8.24 -23.16 -9.11
CA ALA A 223 7.99 -21.98 -9.93
C ALA A 223 9.15 -21.65 -10.87
N LYS A 224 8.83 -21.41 -12.15
CA LYS A 224 9.76 -20.86 -13.15
C LYS A 224 9.68 -19.34 -13.21
N THR A 225 8.48 -18.82 -12.97
CA THR A 225 8.19 -17.39 -12.93
C THR A 225 7.50 -17.06 -11.60
N ILE A 226 8.05 -16.10 -10.88
CA ILE A 226 7.41 -15.51 -9.70
C ILE A 226 6.85 -14.15 -10.12
N ILE A 227 5.58 -13.90 -9.80
CA ILE A 227 4.89 -12.64 -10.11
C ILE A 227 4.55 -11.91 -8.82
N THR A 228 4.70 -10.59 -8.79
CA THR A 228 4.27 -9.76 -7.65
C THR A 228 3.70 -8.42 -8.12
N THR A 229 2.80 -7.83 -7.34
CA THR A 229 2.23 -6.49 -7.58
C THR A 229 2.92 -5.40 -6.77
N CYS A 230 3.81 -5.76 -5.85
CA CYS A 230 4.46 -4.79 -4.99
C CYS A 230 5.84 -4.44 -5.53
N ALA A 231 6.02 -3.18 -5.93
CA ALA A 231 7.33 -2.64 -6.33
C ALA A 231 8.45 -2.93 -5.31
N GLY A 232 8.13 -2.88 -4.00
CA GLY A 232 9.09 -3.23 -2.94
C GLY A 232 9.46 -4.71 -2.90
N CYS A 233 8.48 -5.60 -3.09
CA CYS A 233 8.76 -7.04 -3.22
C CYS A 233 9.56 -7.30 -4.49
N TYR A 234 9.15 -6.70 -5.61
CA TYR A 234 9.80 -6.85 -6.91
C TYR A 234 11.28 -6.48 -6.87
N ARG A 235 11.64 -5.28 -6.40
CA ARG A 235 13.04 -4.85 -6.28
C ARG A 235 13.85 -5.73 -5.33
N THR A 236 13.24 -6.18 -4.23
CA THR A 236 13.92 -7.05 -3.27
C THR A 236 14.19 -8.44 -3.84
N LEU A 237 13.21 -9.05 -4.50
CA LEU A 237 13.38 -10.35 -5.14
C LEU A 237 14.32 -10.26 -6.36
N LYS A 238 14.18 -9.23 -7.20
CA LYS A 238 15.01 -9.08 -8.40
C LYS A 238 16.47 -8.78 -8.06
N ILE A 239 16.71 -7.75 -7.23
CA ILE A 239 18.07 -7.25 -6.97
C ILE A 239 18.71 -7.91 -5.75
N ASP A 240 18.02 -7.95 -4.60
CA ASP A 240 18.65 -8.44 -3.37
C ASP A 240 18.70 -9.98 -3.32
N TYR A 241 17.72 -10.67 -3.91
CA TYR A 241 17.72 -12.13 -3.96
C TYR A 241 18.45 -12.64 -5.21
N GLY A 242 18.40 -11.89 -6.30
CA GLY A 242 19.02 -12.28 -7.57
C GLY A 242 18.24 -13.35 -8.30
N ILE A 243 16.91 -13.37 -8.18
CA ILE A 243 16.04 -14.35 -8.83
C ILE A 243 15.22 -13.72 -9.96
N ASN A 244 14.75 -14.57 -10.87
CA ASN A 244 13.82 -14.17 -11.91
C ASN A 244 12.44 -13.91 -11.29
N VAL A 245 12.00 -12.66 -11.34
CA VAL A 245 10.70 -12.21 -10.87
C VAL A 245 10.16 -11.21 -11.89
N GLN A 246 8.87 -11.25 -12.16
CA GLN A 246 8.18 -10.26 -12.99
C GLN A 246 7.25 -9.43 -12.11
N HIS A 247 7.19 -8.13 -12.38
CA HIS A 247 6.11 -7.31 -11.89
C HIS A 247 4.86 -7.65 -12.69
N ILE A 248 3.67 -7.61 -12.06
CA ILE A 248 2.40 -7.91 -12.72
C ILE A 248 2.19 -7.12 -14.03
N THR A 249 2.69 -5.88 -14.07
CA THR A 249 2.58 -5.02 -15.25
C THR A 249 3.47 -5.49 -16.40
N GLU A 250 4.66 -6.02 -16.12
CA GLU A 250 5.52 -6.60 -17.17
C GLU A 250 4.82 -7.81 -17.78
N TYR A 251 4.33 -8.72 -16.91
CA TYR A 251 3.64 -9.94 -17.34
C TYR A 251 2.40 -9.64 -18.18
N LEU A 252 1.53 -8.71 -17.74
CA LEU A 252 0.32 -8.38 -18.48
C LEU A 252 0.61 -7.59 -19.76
N ASP A 253 1.64 -6.74 -19.80
CA ASP A 253 1.99 -6.03 -21.04
C ASP A 253 2.57 -7.00 -22.08
N GLU A 254 3.33 -8.02 -21.65
CA GLU A 254 3.76 -9.13 -22.49
C GLU A 254 2.56 -9.94 -23.00
N TYR A 255 1.70 -10.41 -22.10
CA TYR A 255 0.49 -11.17 -22.45
C TYR A 255 -0.39 -10.42 -23.45
N ARG A 256 -0.63 -9.12 -23.21
CA ARG A 256 -1.42 -8.26 -24.09
C ARG A 256 -0.82 -8.15 -25.49
N LYS A 257 0.51 -8.10 -25.62
CA LYS A 257 1.18 -8.03 -26.94
C LYS A 257 1.05 -9.34 -27.70
N GLU A 258 1.07 -10.47 -27.00
CA GLU A 258 1.04 -11.80 -27.61
C GLU A 258 -0.39 -12.25 -27.97
N HIS A 259 -1.35 -12.03 -27.06
CA HIS A 259 -2.70 -12.59 -27.18
C HIS A 259 -3.78 -11.53 -27.43
N GLY A 260 -3.46 -10.25 -27.20
CA GLY A 260 -4.46 -9.20 -27.07
C GLY A 260 -5.16 -9.25 -25.71
N LEU A 261 -5.79 -8.13 -25.33
CA LEU A 261 -6.70 -8.05 -24.18
C LEU A 261 -7.86 -7.13 -24.58
N THR A 262 -9.09 -7.59 -24.38
CA THR A 262 -10.29 -6.77 -24.56
C THR A 262 -10.75 -6.26 -23.20
N LEU A 263 -10.90 -4.94 -23.09
CA LEU A 263 -11.28 -4.26 -21.86
C LEU A 263 -12.53 -3.43 -22.12
N LEU A 264 -13.41 -3.35 -21.13
CA LEU A 264 -14.53 -2.42 -21.10
C LEU A 264 -14.00 -0.97 -21.06
N PRO A 265 -14.74 -0.01 -21.64
CA PRO A 265 -14.36 1.40 -21.56
C PRO A 265 -14.36 1.95 -20.13
N PHE A 266 -13.46 2.89 -19.87
CA PHE A 266 -13.35 3.57 -18.58
C PHE A 266 -13.09 5.06 -18.83
N THR A 267 -14.04 5.93 -18.46
CA THR A 267 -14.05 7.35 -18.89
C THR A 267 -13.52 8.33 -17.85
N GLU A 268 -13.07 7.85 -16.69
CA GLU A 268 -12.55 8.72 -15.64
C GLU A 268 -11.18 9.32 -16.01
N LYS A 269 -10.94 10.52 -15.48
CA LYS A 269 -9.64 11.18 -15.62
C LYS A 269 -8.65 10.66 -14.59
N VAL A 270 -7.59 10.04 -15.09
CA VAL A 270 -6.58 9.37 -14.27
C VAL A 270 -5.20 9.95 -14.47
N THR A 271 -4.36 9.74 -13.47
CA THR A 271 -2.91 9.99 -13.54
C THR A 271 -2.14 8.82 -12.97
N TYR A 272 -0.85 8.69 -13.28
CA TYR A 272 -0.03 7.59 -12.81
C TYR A 272 1.04 8.05 -11.81
N HIS A 273 1.18 7.31 -10.72
CA HIS A 273 2.32 7.45 -9.81
C HIS A 273 3.35 6.36 -10.09
N ASP A 274 4.55 6.73 -10.56
CA ASP A 274 5.67 5.80 -10.71
C ASP A 274 6.28 5.42 -9.34
N PRO A 275 6.17 4.15 -8.88
CA PRO A 275 6.84 3.71 -7.66
C PRO A 275 8.36 3.65 -7.86
N CYS A 276 9.12 4.22 -6.92
CA CYS A 276 10.58 4.33 -7.06
C CYS A 276 11.30 2.98 -7.24
N HIS A 277 10.85 1.93 -6.54
CA HIS A 277 11.44 0.61 -6.65
C HIS A 277 11.13 -0.11 -7.98
N LEU A 278 10.03 0.25 -8.65
CA LEU A 278 9.68 -0.32 -9.95
C LEU A 278 10.42 0.41 -11.09
N GLY A 279 10.35 1.75 -11.06
CA GLY A 279 11.03 2.63 -12.02
C GLY A 279 12.53 2.72 -11.76
N ARG A 280 12.97 3.66 -10.92
CA ARG A 280 14.40 4.00 -10.74
C ARG A 280 15.31 2.83 -10.38
N HIS A 281 14.81 1.86 -9.61
CA HIS A 281 15.63 0.72 -9.21
C HIS A 281 15.62 -0.42 -10.23
N CYS A 282 14.56 -0.59 -11.02
CA CYS A 282 14.39 -1.79 -11.85
C CYS A 282 14.11 -1.53 -13.33
N GLY A 283 13.97 -0.27 -13.74
CA GLY A 283 13.84 0.18 -15.13
C GLY A 283 12.44 0.01 -15.73
N VAL A 284 11.43 -0.36 -14.94
CA VAL A 284 10.07 -0.65 -15.45
C VAL A 284 9.27 0.65 -15.45
N TYR A 285 9.02 1.18 -16.64
CA TYR A 285 8.34 2.47 -16.84
C TYR A 285 7.24 2.41 -17.89
N MET A 286 7.46 1.64 -18.96
CA MET A 286 6.58 1.66 -20.12
C MET A 286 5.45 0.66 -19.97
N GLU A 287 5.69 -0.46 -19.30
CA GLU A 287 4.75 -1.56 -19.09
C GLU A 287 3.48 -1.08 -18.36
N PRO A 288 3.55 -0.35 -17.23
CA PRO A 288 2.35 0.22 -16.61
C PRO A 288 1.61 1.19 -17.55
N ARG A 289 2.34 2.02 -18.29
CA ARG A 289 1.74 3.02 -19.18
C ARG A 289 1.09 2.42 -20.42
N ASN A 290 1.67 1.35 -20.95
CA ASN A 290 1.13 0.61 -22.07
C ASN A 290 -0.20 -0.04 -21.67
N LEU A 291 -0.27 -0.58 -20.46
CA LEU A 291 -1.51 -1.11 -19.89
C LEU A 291 -2.55 0.00 -19.69
N ILE A 292 -2.20 1.11 -19.04
CA ILE A 292 -3.13 2.25 -18.86
C ILE A 292 -3.70 2.72 -20.21
N ARG A 293 -2.86 2.91 -21.23
CA ARG A 293 -3.30 3.37 -22.57
C ARG A 293 -4.08 2.33 -23.36
N ALA A 294 -4.04 1.06 -22.96
CA ALA A 294 -4.83 0.01 -23.60
C ALA A 294 -6.29 0.01 -23.16
N ILE A 295 -6.64 0.71 -22.07
CA ILE A 295 -8.00 0.84 -21.59
C ILE A 295 -8.78 1.80 -22.52
N PRO A 296 -9.91 1.39 -23.10
CA PRO A 296 -10.70 2.26 -23.97
C PRO A 296 -11.27 3.48 -23.23
N ASP A 297 -11.35 4.60 -23.93
CA ASP A 297 -11.92 5.89 -23.48
C ASP A 297 -11.30 6.53 -22.22
N ILE A 298 -10.15 6.03 -21.75
CA ILE A 298 -9.46 6.57 -20.57
C ILE A 298 -8.84 7.95 -20.83
N ASP A 299 -9.14 8.92 -19.97
CA ASP A 299 -8.49 10.23 -19.96
C ASP A 299 -7.22 10.16 -19.08
N PHE A 300 -6.15 9.58 -19.63
CA PHE A 300 -4.87 9.46 -18.94
C PHE A 300 -3.97 10.68 -19.19
N LYS A 301 -3.57 11.34 -18.10
CA LYS A 301 -2.55 12.40 -18.10
C LYS A 301 -1.43 12.09 -17.11
N GLU A 302 -0.19 12.17 -17.56
CA GLU A 302 1.00 12.03 -16.69
C GLU A 302 1.07 13.17 -15.68
N MET A 303 1.57 12.88 -14.47
CA MET A 303 1.97 13.92 -13.51
C MET A 303 3.17 14.72 -14.06
N GLU A 304 3.36 15.95 -13.57
CA GLU A 304 4.44 16.84 -13.99
C GLU A 304 5.80 16.13 -13.96
N ARG A 305 6.18 15.58 -12.80
CA ARG A 305 7.35 14.72 -12.65
C ARG A 305 6.90 13.26 -12.75
N HIS A 306 7.41 12.55 -13.73
CA HIS A 306 7.09 11.14 -14.00
C HIS A 306 8.35 10.37 -14.41
N LYS A 307 8.24 9.04 -14.49
CA LYS A 307 9.33 8.10 -14.76
C LYS A 307 10.52 8.29 -13.81
N GLU A 308 11.74 8.39 -14.32
CA GLU A 308 12.99 8.53 -13.54
C GLU A 308 12.97 9.78 -12.64
N PHE A 309 12.17 10.79 -12.99
CA PHE A 309 12.06 12.03 -12.23
C PHE A 309 10.90 12.04 -11.23
N SER A 310 10.11 10.97 -11.15
CA SER A 310 8.94 10.89 -10.26
C SER A 310 9.28 11.23 -8.80
N TRP A 311 8.43 12.07 -8.21
CA TRP A 311 8.51 12.42 -6.80
C TRP A 311 8.11 11.21 -5.93
N CYS A 312 8.88 10.94 -4.88
CA CYS A 312 8.62 9.79 -4.03
C CYS A 312 7.34 9.97 -3.22
N CYS A 313 6.55 8.91 -3.05
CA CYS A 313 5.37 8.94 -2.19
C CYS A 313 5.69 9.06 -0.70
N GLY A 314 6.94 8.84 -0.26
CA GLY A 314 7.36 9.08 1.12
C GLY A 314 7.34 7.88 2.07
N SER A 315 6.78 6.72 1.68
CA SER A 315 6.62 5.60 2.62
C SER A 315 7.83 4.67 2.75
N GLY A 316 8.67 4.59 1.71
CA GLY A 316 9.73 3.59 1.59
C GLY A 316 10.84 3.66 2.65
N ALA A 317 11.73 2.66 2.62
CA ALA A 317 12.98 2.62 3.38
C ALA A 317 12.87 2.81 4.90
N GLY A 318 11.72 2.48 5.49
CA GLY A 318 11.45 2.59 6.94
C GLY A 318 10.84 3.92 7.37
N ILE A 319 10.70 4.92 6.48
CA ILE A 319 10.20 6.25 6.86
C ILE A 319 8.78 6.21 7.37
N LYS A 320 7.89 5.39 6.79
CA LYS A 320 6.52 5.26 7.29
C LYS A 320 6.44 4.83 8.77
N THR A 321 7.46 4.13 9.26
CA THR A 321 7.53 3.68 10.67
C THR A 321 8.28 4.68 11.55
N TYR A 322 9.40 5.20 11.06
CA TYR A 322 10.27 6.09 11.83
C TYR A 322 9.75 7.53 11.88
N GLY A 323 9.19 8.02 10.77
CA GLY A 323 8.64 9.37 10.63
C GLY A 323 7.35 9.38 9.81
N PRO A 324 6.22 8.82 10.32
CA PRO A 324 4.95 8.76 9.58
C PRO A 324 4.43 10.14 9.14
N ALA A 325 4.56 11.16 9.98
CA ALA A 325 4.15 12.52 9.63
C ALA A 325 4.95 13.09 8.45
N LEU A 326 6.26 12.80 8.39
CA LEU A 326 7.10 13.15 7.26
C LEU A 326 6.69 12.38 5.99
N ALA A 327 6.40 11.08 6.11
CA ALA A 327 5.93 10.25 5.00
C ALA A 327 4.65 10.83 4.37
N VAL A 328 3.65 11.19 5.18
CA VAL A 328 2.38 11.77 4.71
C VAL A 328 2.60 13.17 4.13
N THR A 329 3.46 13.99 4.73
CA THR A 329 3.75 15.33 4.22
C THR A 329 4.42 15.28 2.84
N ILE A 330 5.35 14.34 2.65
CA ILE A 330 5.99 14.08 1.35
C ILE A 330 4.97 13.59 0.32
N ALA A 331 4.05 12.70 0.72
CA ALA A 331 2.95 12.26 -0.12
C ALA A 331 2.07 13.43 -0.56
N ARG A 332 1.68 14.35 0.32
CA ARG A 332 0.89 15.54 -0.05
C ARG A 332 1.55 16.37 -1.16
N GLY A 333 2.87 16.58 -1.07
CA GLY A 333 3.61 17.23 -2.16
C GLY A 333 3.60 16.44 -3.48
N ARG A 334 3.36 15.13 -3.45
CA ARG A 334 3.11 14.33 -4.66
C ARG A 334 1.72 14.57 -5.24
N LEU A 335 0.72 14.73 -4.39
CA LEU A 335 -0.69 14.93 -4.79
C LEU A 335 -0.85 16.25 -5.56
N ASP A 336 -0.05 17.27 -5.26
CA ASP A 336 -0.09 18.56 -5.98
C ASP A 336 0.21 18.44 -7.48
N GLU A 337 0.89 17.36 -7.90
CA GLU A 337 1.18 17.08 -9.32
C GLU A 337 0.11 16.21 -10.00
N ALA A 338 -0.89 15.74 -9.26
CA ALA A 338 -1.94 14.90 -9.80
C ALA A 338 -2.89 15.74 -10.68
N HIS A 339 -3.05 15.35 -11.95
CA HIS A 339 -3.98 16.01 -12.87
C HIS A 339 -5.32 15.31 -13.04
N GLY A 340 -5.44 14.09 -12.51
CA GLY A 340 -6.66 13.28 -12.49
C GLY A 340 -7.23 13.17 -11.08
N ARG A 341 -8.52 12.87 -10.97
CA ARG A 341 -9.19 12.62 -9.70
C ARG A 341 -8.65 11.34 -9.05
N LEU A 342 -8.39 10.34 -9.88
CA LEU A 342 -7.92 9.02 -9.49
C LEU A 342 -6.44 8.83 -9.86
N ILE A 343 -5.64 8.37 -8.91
CA ILE A 343 -4.24 8.02 -9.12
C ILE A 343 -4.15 6.50 -9.34
N ILE A 344 -3.63 6.09 -10.49
CA ILE A 344 -3.23 4.71 -10.74
C ILE A 344 -1.84 4.50 -10.12
N SER A 345 -1.70 3.41 -9.37
CA SER A 345 -0.46 2.92 -8.80
C SER A 345 -0.20 1.47 -9.23
N THR A 346 0.99 0.99 -8.92
CA THR A 346 1.45 -0.38 -9.16
C THR A 346 2.25 -0.86 -7.94
N CYS A 347 1.79 -0.49 -6.75
CA CYS A 347 2.50 -0.74 -5.51
C CYS A 347 1.58 -0.45 -4.31
N PRO A 348 1.13 -1.48 -3.58
CA PRO A 348 0.22 -1.29 -2.44
C PRO A 348 0.84 -0.47 -1.30
N TYR A 349 2.18 -0.40 -1.23
CA TYR A 349 2.86 0.43 -0.24
C TYR A 349 2.88 1.92 -0.61
N CYS A 350 2.81 2.24 -1.91
CA CYS A 350 2.62 3.60 -2.38
C CYS A 350 1.16 4.02 -2.24
N GLU A 351 0.22 3.15 -2.64
CA GLU A 351 -1.24 3.34 -2.45
C GLU A 351 -1.56 3.75 -1.02
N GLY A 352 -1.20 2.91 -0.04
CA GLY A 352 -1.54 3.19 1.34
C GLY A 352 -0.99 4.53 1.85
N ASN A 353 0.15 5.01 1.36
CA ASN A 353 0.70 6.30 1.82
C ASN A 353 0.11 7.52 1.08
N LEU A 354 -0.28 7.33 -0.18
CA LEU A 354 -1.00 8.35 -0.95
C LEU A 354 -2.45 8.48 -0.43
N GLN A 355 -3.08 7.37 -0.06
CA GLN A 355 -4.38 7.34 0.62
C GLN A 355 -4.32 8.03 1.98
N ASP A 356 -3.30 7.76 2.81
CA ASP A 356 -3.08 8.48 4.07
C ASP A 356 -2.93 10.01 3.86
N ALA A 357 -2.53 10.44 2.67
CA ALA A 357 -2.44 11.86 2.29
C ALA A 357 -3.73 12.44 1.70
N GLY A 358 -4.79 11.62 1.55
CA GLY A 358 -6.11 12.02 1.04
C GLY A 358 -6.33 11.77 -0.45
N ALA A 359 -5.48 10.98 -1.12
CA ALA A 359 -5.68 10.65 -2.53
C ALA A 359 -6.66 9.48 -2.72
N GLU A 360 -7.47 9.55 -3.77
CA GLU A 360 -8.10 8.37 -4.35
C GLU A 360 -7.06 7.62 -5.19
N VAL A 361 -6.80 6.36 -4.84
CA VAL A 361 -5.77 5.55 -5.49
C VAL A 361 -6.31 4.16 -5.78
N ILE A 362 -6.02 3.63 -6.97
CA ILE A 362 -6.32 2.26 -7.38
C ILE A 362 -5.05 1.60 -7.93
N ASP A 363 -4.81 0.32 -7.63
CA ASP A 363 -3.78 -0.43 -8.35
C ASP A 363 -4.29 -0.78 -9.76
N ILE A 364 -3.42 -0.71 -10.76
CA ILE A 364 -3.77 -1.04 -12.13
C ILE A 364 -4.40 -2.43 -12.28
N ILE A 365 -4.01 -3.42 -11.46
CA ILE A 365 -4.56 -4.78 -11.58
C ILE A 365 -6.00 -4.87 -11.09
N GLU A 366 -6.38 -4.06 -10.09
CA GLU A 366 -7.77 -3.96 -9.62
C GLU A 366 -8.64 -3.40 -10.76
N LEU A 367 -8.16 -2.33 -11.41
CA LEU A 367 -8.83 -1.76 -12.58
C LEU A 367 -8.94 -2.78 -13.74
N TYR A 368 -7.90 -3.56 -14.00
CA TYR A 368 -7.95 -4.61 -15.03
C TYR A 368 -8.93 -5.72 -14.70
N ALA A 369 -9.01 -6.12 -13.43
CA ALA A 369 -9.93 -7.14 -13.00
C ALA A 369 -11.39 -6.73 -13.21
N ASP A 370 -11.70 -5.43 -13.01
CA ASP A 370 -13.01 -4.82 -13.28
C ASP A 370 -13.32 -4.72 -14.77
N LEU A 371 -12.34 -4.33 -15.58
CA LEU A 371 -12.55 -4.00 -16.99
C LEU A 371 -12.47 -5.20 -17.92
N LEU A 372 -11.88 -6.33 -17.54
CA LEU A 372 -11.84 -7.51 -18.41
C LEU A 372 -13.26 -8.07 -18.66
N GLU A 373 -13.66 -8.08 -19.95
CA GLU A 373 -14.97 -8.58 -20.40
C GLU A 373 -15.26 -10.01 -19.91
N GLY A 374 -16.50 -10.25 -19.47
CA GLY A 374 -16.96 -11.57 -19.01
C GLY A 374 -16.76 -11.87 -17.51
N GLY A 375 -16.36 -10.89 -16.70
CA GLY A 375 -16.47 -11.00 -15.24
C GLY A 375 -17.80 -10.53 -14.71
N GLU A 376 -18.28 -11.19 -13.64
CA GLU A 376 -19.03 -10.45 -12.64
C GLU A 376 -18.12 -9.29 -12.17
N PRO A 377 -18.64 -8.04 -12.07
CA PRO A 377 -17.89 -6.93 -11.51
C PRO A 377 -17.25 -7.38 -10.19
N LEU A 378 -15.98 -7.03 -9.92
CA LEU A 378 -15.60 -6.95 -8.51
C LEU A 378 -16.52 -5.88 -7.97
N VAL A 379 -17.43 -6.29 -7.09
CA VAL A 379 -18.27 -5.46 -6.23
C VAL A 379 -18.35 -4.04 -6.75
N ASP A 380 -19.40 -3.76 -7.52
CA ASP A 380 -19.90 -2.43 -7.81
C ASP A 380 -19.24 -1.42 -6.87
N SER A 381 -18.37 -0.56 -7.38
CA SER A 381 -17.75 0.51 -6.60
C SER A 381 -18.79 1.51 -6.08
N SER A 382 -20.08 1.23 -6.32
CA SER A 382 -21.13 1.47 -5.36
C SER A 382 -21.68 0.16 -4.78
N GLY A 383 -21.34 -0.18 -3.53
CA GLY A 383 -22.31 -0.87 -2.70
C GLY A 383 -23.45 0.13 -2.56
N SER A 384 -24.37 0.16 -3.53
CA SER A 384 -25.41 1.19 -3.53
C SER A 384 -26.11 1.07 -2.19
N ILE A 385 -26.47 2.20 -1.60
CA ILE A 385 -27.24 2.23 -0.35
C ILE A 385 -28.42 1.23 -0.39
N ASP A 386 -28.96 0.97 -1.58
CA ASP A 386 -30.03 0.02 -1.83
C ASP A 386 -29.59 -1.45 -1.66
N GLN A 387 -28.39 -1.84 -2.11
CA GLN A 387 -27.84 -3.18 -1.89
C GLN A 387 -27.56 -3.45 -0.40
N PHE A 388 -27.00 -2.46 0.30
CA PHE A 388 -26.76 -2.60 1.74
C PHE A 388 -28.07 -2.64 2.54
N MET A 389 -29.06 -1.83 2.14
CA MET A 389 -30.41 -1.91 2.69
C MET A 389 -31.06 -3.27 2.45
N GLU A 390 -30.88 -3.86 1.27
CA GLU A 390 -31.39 -5.20 0.94
C GLU A 390 -30.71 -6.28 1.79
N TYR A 391 -29.38 -6.23 1.92
CA TYR A 391 -28.62 -7.08 2.83
C TYR A 391 -29.16 -7.01 4.27
N LEU A 392 -29.32 -5.81 4.82
CA LEU A 392 -29.81 -5.63 6.18
C LEU A 392 -31.28 -6.08 6.33
N THR A 393 -32.07 -5.99 5.26
CA THR A 393 -33.46 -6.47 5.25
C THR A 393 -33.51 -8.01 5.28
N ALA A 394 -32.53 -8.67 4.67
CA ALA A 394 -32.37 -10.12 4.78
C ALA A 394 -31.82 -10.55 6.16
N HIS A 395 -31.09 -9.68 6.86
CA HIS A 395 -30.40 -9.96 8.13
C HIS A 395 -30.92 -9.11 9.30
N THR A 396 -32.25 -9.01 9.44
CA THR A 396 -32.87 -8.17 10.49
C THR A 396 -32.57 -8.63 11.92
N ASP A 397 -32.13 -9.87 12.10
CA ASP A 397 -31.73 -10.46 13.38
C ASP A 397 -30.51 -9.78 13.99
N ILE A 398 -29.67 -9.11 13.18
CA ILE A 398 -28.58 -8.22 13.61
C ILE A 398 -29.08 -7.18 14.61
N PHE A 399 -30.32 -6.72 14.43
CA PHE A 399 -30.94 -5.66 15.22
C PHE A 399 -31.86 -6.16 16.34
N SER A 400 -31.90 -7.47 16.60
CA SER A 400 -32.89 -8.05 17.52
C SER A 400 -32.77 -7.61 18.99
N GLU A 401 -31.63 -7.04 19.41
CA GLU A 401 -31.47 -6.43 20.74
C GLU A 401 -32.04 -4.99 20.83
N ILE A 402 -32.33 -4.35 19.70
CA ILE A 402 -32.95 -3.03 19.66
C ILE A 402 -34.43 -3.20 20.03
N LYS A 403 -34.87 -2.44 21.03
CA LYS A 403 -36.27 -2.46 21.48
C LYS A 403 -37.12 -1.56 20.59
N LYS A 404 -38.42 -1.85 20.57
CA LYS A 404 -39.42 -1.07 19.81
C LYS A 404 -39.26 0.44 19.98
N GLY A 405 -39.30 1.16 18.86
CA GLY A 405 -39.16 2.60 18.71
C GLY A 405 -37.72 3.10 18.79
N GLY A 406 -36.74 2.22 18.62
CA GLY A 406 -35.37 2.63 18.38
C GLY A 406 -35.14 2.93 16.89
N ILE A 407 -34.41 4.01 16.60
CA ILE A 407 -34.06 4.45 15.23
C ILE A 407 -32.54 4.61 15.07
N LEU A 408 -31.94 3.83 14.17
CA LEU A 408 -30.57 4.03 13.67
C LEU A 408 -30.62 4.81 12.35
N LEU A 409 -29.75 5.79 12.18
CA LEU A 409 -29.52 6.47 10.91
C LEU A 409 -28.15 6.06 10.37
N TYR A 410 -28.10 5.54 9.16
CA TYR A 410 -26.88 5.25 8.44
C TYR A 410 -26.60 6.34 7.43
N GLU A 411 -25.33 6.70 7.29
CA GLU A 411 -24.78 7.59 6.28
C GLU A 411 -23.68 6.84 5.51
N ILE A 412 -23.80 6.79 4.17
CA ILE A 412 -22.80 6.22 3.27
C ILE A 412 -22.65 7.20 2.11
N ASP A 413 -21.47 7.78 1.93
CA ASP A 413 -21.16 8.78 0.90
C ASP A 413 -22.22 9.90 0.77
N GLY A 414 -22.70 10.42 1.91
CA GLY A 414 -23.71 11.49 1.96
C GLY A 414 -25.15 11.06 1.63
N GLN A 415 -25.41 9.75 1.47
CA GLN A 415 -26.75 9.19 1.36
C GLN A 415 -27.20 8.58 2.68
N PHE A 416 -28.50 8.69 2.98
CA PHE A 416 -29.05 8.30 4.27
C PHE A 416 -30.14 7.24 4.17
N PHE A 417 -30.16 6.33 5.15
CA PHE A 417 -31.29 5.44 5.40
C PHE A 417 -31.44 5.13 6.88
N THR A 418 -32.66 4.80 7.29
CA THR A 418 -33.00 4.46 8.67
C THR A 418 -33.23 2.98 8.85
N VAL A 419 -32.84 2.46 10.02
CA VAL A 419 -33.27 1.16 10.55
C VAL A 419 -34.08 1.42 11.82
N GLU A 420 -35.39 1.16 11.77
CA GLU A 420 -36.32 1.38 12.88
C GLU A 420 -36.91 0.06 13.38
N GLN A 421 -36.88 -0.15 14.70
CA GLN A 421 -37.58 -1.29 15.31
C GLN A 421 -39.06 -0.95 15.55
N THR A 422 -39.98 -1.42 14.72
CA THR A 422 -41.43 -1.17 14.88
C THR A 422 -42.14 -2.32 15.61
N SER A 423 -43.47 -2.23 15.78
CA SER A 423 -44.26 -3.36 16.29
C SER A 423 -44.32 -4.55 15.35
N LYS A 424 -44.01 -4.34 14.06
CA LYS A 424 -44.15 -5.36 13.01
C LYS A 424 -42.82 -6.04 12.68
N GLY A 425 -41.71 -5.55 13.23
CA GLY A 425 -40.36 -6.04 12.95
C GLY A 425 -39.40 -4.87 12.76
N THR A 426 -38.23 -5.17 12.19
CA THR A 426 -37.24 -4.16 11.79
C THR A 426 -37.65 -3.60 10.42
N GLU A 427 -37.85 -2.29 10.31
CA GLU A 427 -38.16 -1.60 9.07
C GLU A 427 -36.94 -0.80 8.60
N ILE A 428 -36.56 -0.94 7.33
CA ILE A 428 -35.44 -0.23 6.73
C ILE A 428 -36.00 0.69 5.63
N LYS A 429 -35.70 2.00 5.71
CA LYS A 429 -36.26 3.02 4.80
C LYS A 429 -35.19 4.00 4.37
N LYS A 430 -35.14 4.29 3.07
CA LYS A 430 -34.26 5.31 2.49
C LYS A 430 -34.74 6.71 2.91
N GLY A 431 -33.80 7.59 3.26
CA GLY A 431 -34.07 8.96 3.70
C GLY A 431 -33.41 9.32 5.03
N GLU A 432 -33.36 10.62 5.29
CA GLU A 432 -32.87 11.20 6.55
C GLU A 432 -33.89 11.05 7.68
N HIS A 433 -33.42 11.26 8.91
CA HIS A 433 -34.27 11.32 10.08
C HIS A 433 -33.77 12.41 11.03
N ASP A 434 -34.66 13.33 11.43
CA ASP A 434 -34.28 14.52 12.21
C ASP A 434 -33.81 14.21 13.65
N LYS A 435 -34.21 13.05 14.19
CA LYS A 435 -33.95 12.66 15.60
C LYS A 435 -33.60 11.18 15.75
N PRO A 436 -32.51 10.69 15.14
CA PRO A 436 -32.12 9.30 15.30
C PRO A 436 -31.55 9.08 16.70
N ASP A 437 -31.58 7.85 17.20
CA ASP A 437 -30.93 7.50 18.46
C ASP A 437 -29.41 7.46 18.30
N LEU A 438 -28.95 7.01 17.13
CA LEU A 438 -27.54 6.86 16.74
C LEU A 438 -27.38 7.15 15.23
N LEU A 439 -26.37 7.95 14.87
CA LEU A 439 -25.89 8.10 13.51
C LEU A 439 -24.64 7.23 13.33
N ILE A 440 -24.61 6.48 12.24
CA ILE A 440 -23.56 5.54 11.85
C ILE A 440 -23.07 5.98 10.48
N THR A 441 -21.81 6.41 10.37
CA THR A 441 -21.22 6.78 9.08
C THR A 441 -20.27 5.67 8.65
N LEU A 442 -20.48 5.11 7.47
CA LEU A 442 -19.68 4.04 6.90
C LEU A 442 -19.07 4.47 5.57
N THR A 443 -17.80 4.12 5.38
CA THR A 443 -17.18 4.15 4.05
C THR A 443 -17.70 2.99 3.20
N GLN A 444 -17.61 3.10 1.86
CA GLN A 444 -17.95 1.99 0.94
C GLN A 444 -17.21 0.69 1.28
N GLN A 445 -15.93 0.81 1.65
CA GLN A 445 -15.13 -0.34 2.09
C GLN A 445 -15.70 -0.98 3.37
N GLY A 446 -16.16 -0.17 4.32
CA GLY A 446 -16.84 -0.65 5.53
C GLY A 446 -18.15 -1.38 5.21
N VAL A 447 -18.94 -0.85 4.25
CA VAL A 447 -20.18 -1.48 3.77
C VAL A 447 -19.89 -2.85 3.16
N SER A 448 -18.92 -2.94 2.25
CA SER A 448 -18.56 -4.20 1.59
C SER A 448 -18.11 -5.28 2.58
N GLN A 449 -17.34 -4.91 3.62
CA GLN A 449 -16.92 -5.83 4.68
C GLN A 449 -18.09 -6.31 5.56
N LEU A 450 -19.08 -5.46 5.79
CA LEU A 450 -20.27 -5.85 6.56
C LEU A 450 -21.19 -6.76 5.74
N MET A 451 -21.35 -6.47 4.46
CA MET A 451 -22.15 -7.30 3.55
C MET A 451 -21.57 -8.70 3.32
N SER A 452 -20.27 -8.90 3.57
CA SER A 452 -19.64 -10.23 3.46
C SER A 452 -19.87 -11.13 4.68
N CYS A 453 -20.68 -10.69 5.66
CA CYS A 453 -20.97 -11.47 6.87
C CYS A 453 -22.28 -12.26 6.68
N ASP A 454 -22.22 -13.58 6.85
CA ASP A 454 -23.40 -14.46 6.69
C ASP A 454 -24.19 -14.63 8.00
N THR A 455 -23.57 -14.29 9.13
CA THR A 455 -24.15 -14.47 10.47
C THR A 455 -24.09 -13.18 11.28
N LYS A 456 -25.05 -13.04 12.21
CA LYS A 456 -25.07 -11.94 13.18
C LYS A 456 -23.78 -11.85 14.00
N GLU A 457 -23.23 -12.97 14.45
CA GLU A 457 -22.00 -13.00 15.24
C GLU A 457 -20.81 -12.50 14.44
N GLU A 458 -20.73 -12.86 13.16
CA GLU A 458 -19.71 -12.35 12.24
C GLU A 458 -19.89 -10.87 11.98
N TYR A 459 -21.12 -10.43 11.71
CA TYR A 459 -21.44 -9.02 11.53
C TYR A 459 -20.99 -8.21 12.74
N LEU A 460 -21.42 -8.56 13.96
CA LEU A 460 -21.06 -7.83 15.19
C LEU A 460 -19.55 -7.82 15.44
N ARG A 461 -18.85 -8.90 15.08
CA ARG A 461 -17.38 -8.98 15.18
C ARG A 461 -16.69 -8.07 14.17
N THR A 462 -17.08 -8.11 12.91
CA THR A 462 -16.53 -7.27 11.84
C THR A 462 -16.79 -5.79 12.14
N TYR A 463 -18.02 -5.48 12.55
CA TYR A 463 -18.44 -4.15 12.97
C TYR A 463 -17.56 -3.59 14.11
N LYS A 464 -17.21 -4.43 15.09
CA LYS A 464 -16.26 -4.08 16.16
C LYS A 464 -14.85 -3.77 15.65
N TYR A 465 -14.37 -4.51 14.66
CA TYR A 465 -13.05 -4.29 14.07
C TYR A 465 -12.99 -2.99 13.28
N LEU A 466 -14.04 -2.72 12.49
CA LEU A 466 -14.17 -1.46 11.76
C LEU A 466 -14.03 -0.26 12.71
N TYR A 467 -14.68 -0.32 13.88
CA TYR A 467 -14.65 0.78 14.85
C TYR A 467 -13.30 0.93 15.58
N LYS A 468 -12.62 -0.18 15.90
CA LYS A 468 -11.45 -0.15 16.78
C LYS A 468 -10.13 0.03 16.06
N GLU A 469 -10.04 -0.39 14.81
CA GLU A 469 -8.76 -0.61 14.14
C GLU A 469 -8.71 0.01 12.73
N THR A 470 -9.76 0.69 12.27
CA THR A 470 -9.84 1.28 10.92
C THR A 470 -10.54 2.63 10.90
N ASP A 471 -10.28 3.46 9.88
CA ASP A 471 -11.00 4.73 9.62
C ASP A 471 -12.29 4.53 8.80
N HIS A 472 -12.80 3.30 8.70
CA HIS A 472 -13.92 2.97 7.81
C HIS A 472 -15.30 3.24 8.41
N LEU A 473 -15.37 3.63 9.68
CA LEU A 473 -16.59 3.69 10.47
C LEU A 473 -16.52 4.77 11.54
N ASP A 474 -17.52 5.65 11.59
CA ASP A 474 -17.69 6.69 12.60
C ASP A 474 -19.09 6.62 13.25
N PHE A 475 -19.22 7.07 14.50
CA PHE A 475 -20.47 7.08 15.26
C PHE A 475 -20.73 8.41 15.93
N VAL A 476 -21.92 8.94 15.70
CA VAL A 476 -22.40 10.12 16.42
C VAL A 476 -23.65 9.77 17.20
N VAL A 477 -23.52 9.78 18.53
CA VAL A 477 -24.66 9.61 19.43
C VAL A 477 -25.49 10.90 19.44
N LYS A 478 -26.75 10.83 19.05
CA LYS A 478 -27.65 11.99 18.94
C LYS A 478 -28.67 12.08 20.10
N THR A 479 -28.65 11.13 21.04
CA THR A 479 -29.53 11.09 22.22
C THR A 479 -28.76 10.81 23.52
N ASN A 480 -29.39 10.99 24.68
CA ASN A 480 -28.73 10.71 25.95
C ASN A 480 -28.64 9.19 26.23
N MET A 481 -27.61 8.81 27.00
CA MET A 481 -27.30 7.41 27.34
C MET A 481 -28.45 6.66 28.05
N PHE A 482 -29.29 7.37 28.81
CA PHE A 482 -30.47 6.79 29.46
C PHE A 482 -31.53 6.34 28.43
N THR A 483 -31.75 7.16 27.41
CA THR A 483 -32.66 6.87 26.30
C THR A 483 -32.14 5.68 25.48
N MET A 484 -30.84 5.66 25.17
CA MET A 484 -30.18 4.54 24.50
C MET A 484 -30.34 3.22 25.28
N ALA A 485 -30.10 3.24 26.59
CA ALA A 485 -30.25 2.05 27.44
C ALA A 485 -31.70 1.55 27.45
N ARG A 486 -32.68 2.44 27.56
CA ARG A 486 -34.11 2.11 27.54
C ARG A 486 -34.53 1.46 26.21
N ARG A 487 -33.92 1.87 25.10
CA ARG A 487 -34.16 1.36 23.75
C ARG A 487 -33.32 0.13 23.37
N GLY A 488 -32.49 -0.40 24.28
CA GLY A 488 -31.69 -1.62 24.02
C GLY A 488 -30.38 -1.38 23.27
N TYR A 489 -30.11 -0.14 22.83
CA TYR A 489 -28.90 0.23 22.09
C TYR A 489 -27.61 -0.08 22.82
N VAL A 490 -27.58 0.14 24.13
CA VAL A 490 -26.38 -0.12 24.93
C VAL A 490 -25.99 -1.60 24.89
N VAL A 491 -26.95 -2.52 24.77
CA VAL A 491 -26.67 -3.97 24.68
C VAL A 491 -26.10 -4.31 23.31
N TRP A 492 -26.74 -3.83 22.24
CA TRP A 492 -26.26 -4.01 20.87
C TRP A 492 -24.87 -3.39 20.67
N ALA A 493 -24.69 -2.13 21.06
CA ALA A 493 -23.43 -1.39 20.95
C ALA A 493 -22.30 -2.02 21.77
N LYS A 494 -22.59 -2.62 22.94
CA LYS A 494 -21.60 -3.38 23.71
C LYS A 494 -21.15 -4.65 22.99
N LYS A 495 -22.07 -5.40 22.38
CA LYS A 495 -21.72 -6.61 21.60
C LYS A 495 -20.93 -6.27 20.33
N ALA A 496 -21.33 -5.20 19.65
CA ALA A 496 -20.59 -4.60 18.54
C ALA A 496 -19.28 -3.90 18.99
N GLY A 497 -18.96 -3.92 20.29
CA GLY A 497 -17.71 -3.39 20.84
C GLY A 497 -17.49 -1.90 20.71
N LEU A 498 -18.57 -1.13 20.48
CA LEU A 498 -18.60 0.32 20.31
C LEU A 498 -18.54 1.08 21.66
N LEU A 499 -18.98 0.43 22.74
CA LEU A 499 -18.89 0.96 24.10
C LEU A 499 -17.88 0.12 24.89
N SER A 500 -16.82 0.74 25.40
CA SER A 500 -15.97 0.13 26.42
C SER A 500 -16.72 0.07 27.75
N LEU A 501 -16.46 -0.97 28.54
CA LEU A 501 -17.01 -1.17 29.89
C LEU A 501 -16.80 0.04 30.79
#